data_AF-M8C7S4-F1
#
_entry.id   AF-M8C7S4-F1
#
_cell.length_a   1.000
_cell.length_b   1.000
_cell.length_c   1.000
_cell.angle_alpha   90.00
_cell.angle_beta   90.00
_cell.angle_gamma   90.00
#
_symmetry.space_group_name_H-M   'P 1'
#
loop_
_entity.id
_entity.type
_entity.pdbx_description
1 polymer ?
#
loop_
_entity_poly.entity_id
_entity_poly.type
_entity_poly.pdbx_seq_one_letter_code
_entity_poly.pdbx_strand_id
1 'polypeptide(L)'
;MDVGDGDAIRLLSSSKVWIDHNTLSRCEDGLLDVTLGSTDVTVSNNWFHDHDKVMLLGHDDQHVADRRMRVTVAFNRFGPNVNQRMPRIRHGYAHVVNNFYDGWREYAIGGSMGPTVKSQGNLFIASTAESANVTRRMPVGHAAGKDWHWHSSGDSFENGAVFKQTGSKVRPNYNKHQAFPAVSASEVRSLTKDAGALRCSARAAC
;
A
#
# COMPACT_ATOMS: atom_id res chain seq x y z
N MET A 1 -9.74 -28.69 5.58
CA MET A 1 -9.73 -27.71 4.48
C MET A 1 -9.65 -26.37 5.15
N ASP A 2 -8.63 -25.58 4.84
CA ASP A 2 -8.49 -24.23 5.40
C ASP A 2 -9.67 -23.42 4.85
N VAL A 3 -10.60 -23.05 5.72
CA VAL A 3 -11.70 -22.15 5.36
C VAL A 3 -11.02 -20.81 5.20
N GLY A 4 -10.78 -20.38 3.95
CA GLY A 4 -10.03 -19.17 3.68
C GLY A 4 -10.58 -17.98 4.48
N ASP A 5 -9.69 -17.14 4.98
CA ASP A 5 -9.98 -16.03 5.91
C ASP A 5 -11.00 -14.99 5.40
N GLY A 6 -11.42 -15.10 4.14
CA GLY A 6 -12.41 -14.21 3.53
C GLY A 6 -11.79 -13.02 2.78
N ASP A 7 -10.50 -13.11 2.45
CA ASP A 7 -9.78 -12.11 1.64
C ASP A 7 -10.18 -12.16 0.16
N ALA A 8 -10.14 -11.01 -0.53
CA ALA A 8 -10.36 -10.98 -1.98
C ALA A 8 -9.24 -11.68 -2.76
N ILE A 9 -7.99 -11.33 -2.46
CA ILE A 9 -6.78 -11.89 -3.08
C ILE A 9 -5.76 -12.17 -2.00
N ARG A 10 -5.24 -13.41 -1.97
CA ARG A 10 -4.20 -13.82 -1.04
C ARG A 10 -3.02 -14.46 -1.77
N LEU A 11 -1.83 -13.92 -1.55
CA LEU A 11 -0.56 -14.47 -2.04
C LEU A 11 0.20 -15.12 -0.88
N LEU A 12 0.57 -16.39 -1.08
CA LEU A 12 1.28 -17.22 -0.11
C LEU A 12 2.52 -17.81 -0.78
N SER A 13 3.70 -17.50 -0.27
CA SER A 13 4.97 -17.99 -0.83
C SER A 13 5.15 -17.73 -2.33
N SER A 14 4.58 -16.64 -2.85
CA SER A 14 4.53 -16.32 -4.29
C SER A 14 5.64 -15.35 -4.70
N SER A 15 6.06 -15.40 -5.97
CA SER A 15 6.99 -14.40 -6.51
C SER A 15 6.62 -13.95 -7.91
N LYS A 16 6.99 -12.71 -8.26
CA LYS A 16 6.76 -12.11 -9.60
C LYS A 16 5.28 -12.06 -9.97
N VAL A 17 4.49 -11.44 -9.10
CA VAL A 17 3.03 -11.31 -9.28
C VAL A 17 2.69 -9.86 -9.61
N TRP A 18 1.76 -9.68 -10.56
CA TRP A 18 1.22 -8.38 -10.93
C TRP A 18 -0.29 -8.38 -10.70
N ILE A 19 -0.77 -7.46 -9.87
CA ILE A 19 -2.19 -7.26 -9.57
C ILE A 19 -2.55 -5.89 -10.13
N ASP A 20 -3.27 -5.90 -11.26
CA ASP A 20 -3.53 -4.70 -12.04
C ASP A 20 -5.00 -4.55 -12.40
N HIS A 21 -5.51 -3.30 -12.37
CA HIS A 21 -6.86 -2.96 -12.81
C HIS A 21 -7.98 -3.82 -12.20
N ASN A 22 -7.94 -4.01 -10.87
CA ASN A 22 -9.02 -4.64 -10.12
C ASN A 22 -9.82 -3.60 -9.32
N THR A 23 -11.12 -3.82 -9.18
CA THR A 23 -11.95 -3.10 -8.21
C THR A 23 -12.23 -4.03 -7.03
N LEU A 24 -11.72 -3.69 -5.85
CA LEU A 24 -11.75 -4.53 -4.65
C LEU A 24 -12.49 -3.80 -3.51
N SER A 25 -13.53 -4.43 -2.96
CA SER A 25 -14.36 -3.84 -1.91
C SER A 25 -15.13 -4.91 -1.13
N ARG A 26 -15.53 -4.60 0.12
CA ARG A 26 -16.53 -5.36 0.90
C ARG A 26 -16.28 -6.88 1.04
N CYS A 27 -15.03 -7.29 1.22
CA CYS A 27 -14.68 -8.65 1.62
C CYS A 27 -14.86 -8.87 3.13
N GLU A 28 -14.75 -10.12 3.58
CA GLU A 28 -15.03 -10.51 4.97
C GLU A 28 -13.87 -10.14 5.92
N ASP A 29 -12.61 -10.40 5.53
CA ASP A 29 -11.43 -9.94 6.30
C ASP A 29 -10.68 -8.81 5.59
N GLY A 30 -9.73 -9.12 4.71
CA GLY A 30 -8.95 -8.15 3.95
C GLY A 30 -9.30 -8.07 2.46
N LEU A 31 -8.74 -7.09 1.73
CA LEU A 31 -8.81 -7.10 0.25
C LEU A 31 -7.61 -7.78 -0.38
N LEU A 32 -6.40 -7.45 0.08
CA LEU A 32 -5.16 -8.00 -0.48
C LEU A 32 -4.14 -8.35 0.59
N ASP A 33 -3.79 -9.63 0.66
CA ASP A 33 -2.77 -10.16 1.56
C ASP A 33 -1.56 -10.70 0.79
N VAL A 34 -0.36 -10.20 1.11
CA VAL A 34 0.93 -10.65 0.56
C VAL A 34 1.78 -11.15 1.71
N THR A 35 1.92 -12.47 1.86
CA THR A 35 2.44 -13.07 3.09
C THR A 35 3.33 -14.29 2.82
N LEU A 36 3.89 -14.88 3.89
CA LEU A 36 4.67 -16.12 3.88
C LEU A 36 5.84 -16.09 2.89
N GLY A 37 6.65 -15.04 2.94
CA GLY A 37 7.84 -14.90 2.08
C GLY A 37 7.54 -14.50 0.64
N SER A 38 6.31 -14.09 0.33
CA SER A 38 5.98 -13.55 -0.99
C SER A 38 6.81 -12.30 -1.30
N THR A 39 7.25 -12.15 -2.55
CA THR A 39 8.12 -11.03 -2.95
C THR A 39 8.01 -10.69 -4.44
N ASP A 40 8.56 -9.55 -4.84
CA ASP A 40 8.53 -9.05 -6.21
C ASP A 40 7.09 -8.91 -6.74
N VAL A 41 6.25 -8.28 -5.93
CA VAL A 41 4.84 -8.02 -6.24
C VAL A 41 4.66 -6.57 -6.67
N THR A 42 3.90 -6.36 -7.75
CA THR A 42 3.41 -5.02 -8.15
C THR A 42 1.90 -4.99 -8.03
N VAL A 43 1.39 -3.99 -7.32
CA VAL A 43 -0.03 -3.71 -7.15
C VAL A 43 -0.29 -2.35 -7.80
N SER A 44 -0.93 -2.33 -8.97
CA SER A 44 -1.12 -1.10 -9.74
C SER A 44 -2.51 -0.89 -10.31
N ASN A 45 -2.88 0.39 -10.50
CA ASN A 45 -4.14 0.78 -11.14
C ASN A 45 -5.40 0.14 -10.53
N ASN A 46 -5.35 -0.32 -9.28
CA ASN A 46 -6.50 -0.91 -8.62
C ASN A 46 -7.31 0.17 -7.91
N TRP A 47 -8.61 -0.08 -7.76
CA TRP A 47 -9.50 0.75 -6.95
C TRP A 47 -9.94 -0.03 -5.71
N PHE A 48 -9.49 0.42 -4.55
CA PHE A 48 -9.86 -0.13 -3.24
C PHE A 48 -10.86 0.81 -2.55
N HIS A 49 -12.06 0.34 -2.22
CA HIS A 49 -13.09 1.16 -1.57
C HIS A 49 -14.00 0.36 -0.65
N ASP A 50 -14.76 1.04 0.21
CA ASP A 50 -15.77 0.45 1.10
C ASP A 50 -15.26 -0.77 1.89
N HIS A 51 -14.15 -0.61 2.63
CA HIS A 51 -13.54 -1.73 3.33
C HIS A 51 -12.67 -1.30 4.54
N ASP A 52 -12.58 -2.16 5.55
CA ASP A 52 -11.80 -1.87 6.76
C ASP A 52 -10.29 -2.11 6.55
N LYS A 53 -9.90 -3.35 6.24
CA LYS A 53 -8.51 -3.82 6.20
C LYS A 53 -8.03 -3.98 4.76
N VAL A 54 -7.53 -2.90 4.15
CA VAL A 54 -7.30 -2.89 2.70
C VAL A 54 -6.19 -3.84 2.24
N MET A 55 -4.96 -3.68 2.73
CA MET A 55 -3.80 -4.39 2.20
C MET A 55 -2.79 -4.74 3.30
N LEU A 56 -2.57 -6.03 3.53
CA LEU A 56 -1.57 -6.54 4.48
C LEU A 56 -0.35 -7.08 3.75
N LEU A 57 0.82 -6.53 4.07
CA LEU A 57 2.11 -7.00 3.57
C LEU A 57 2.86 -7.62 4.76
N GLY A 58 2.87 -8.94 4.85
CA GLY A 58 3.40 -9.73 5.97
C GLY A 58 2.40 -9.86 7.13
N HIS A 59 2.14 -11.10 7.56
CA HIS A 59 1.08 -11.42 8.53
C HIS A 59 1.60 -11.64 9.96
N ASP A 60 2.77 -12.27 10.10
CA ASP A 60 3.31 -12.73 11.38
C ASP A 60 4.57 -11.93 11.79
N ASP A 61 4.58 -11.47 13.04
CA ASP A 61 5.69 -10.72 13.60
C ASP A 61 6.95 -11.60 13.76
N GLN A 62 6.82 -12.93 13.83
CA GLN A 62 7.93 -13.87 13.94
C GLN A 62 8.43 -14.39 12.58
N HIS A 63 7.72 -14.14 11.48
CA HIS A 63 8.08 -14.63 10.16
C HIS A 63 9.18 -13.79 9.49
N VAL A 64 10.40 -13.89 10.00
CA VAL A 64 11.57 -13.10 9.56
C VAL A 64 11.93 -13.24 8.09
N ALA A 65 11.44 -14.29 7.40
CA ALA A 65 11.65 -14.46 5.96
C ALA A 65 11.01 -13.32 5.13
N ASP A 66 9.99 -12.65 5.66
CA ASP A 66 9.33 -11.48 5.05
C ASP A 66 10.26 -10.26 4.95
N ARG A 67 11.44 -10.25 5.59
CA ARG A 67 12.47 -9.23 5.36
C ARG A 67 12.90 -9.13 3.90
N ARG A 68 12.73 -10.21 3.12
CA ARG A 68 13.02 -10.25 1.67
C ARG A 68 11.86 -9.79 0.80
N MET A 69 10.69 -9.52 1.38
CA MET A 69 9.51 -9.05 0.66
C MET A 69 9.78 -7.67 0.07
N ARG A 70 9.50 -7.52 -1.22
CA ARG A 70 9.53 -6.25 -1.95
C ARG A 70 8.21 -6.09 -2.67
N VAL A 71 7.48 -5.01 -2.36
CA VAL A 71 6.21 -4.69 -3.00
C VAL A 71 6.23 -3.27 -3.54
N THR A 72 5.75 -3.12 -4.78
CA THR A 72 5.46 -1.81 -5.38
C THR A 72 3.95 -1.60 -5.35
N VAL A 73 3.51 -0.51 -4.73
CA VAL A 73 2.12 -0.07 -4.71
C VAL A 73 2.06 1.23 -5.50
N ALA A 74 1.55 1.19 -6.73
CA ALA A 74 1.64 2.31 -7.67
C ALA A 74 0.31 2.64 -8.34
N PHE A 75 -0.03 3.93 -8.49
CA PHE A 75 -1.18 4.36 -9.29
C PHE A 75 -2.55 3.82 -8.82
N ASN A 76 -2.64 3.32 -7.59
CA ASN A 76 -3.91 2.83 -7.05
C ASN A 76 -4.75 4.01 -6.53
N ARG A 77 -6.06 3.81 -6.54
CA ARG A 77 -7.01 4.67 -5.82
C ARG A 77 -7.46 3.97 -4.54
N PHE A 78 -7.20 4.60 -3.41
CA PHE A 78 -7.69 4.19 -2.10
C PHE A 78 -8.80 5.14 -1.67
N GLY A 79 -10.01 4.60 -1.48
CA GLY A 79 -11.20 5.36 -1.13
C GLY A 79 -12.22 5.43 -2.27
N PRO A 80 -13.48 5.81 -1.95
CA PRO A 80 -13.91 6.28 -0.63
C PRO A 80 -14.12 5.14 0.39
N ASN A 81 -14.39 5.52 1.64
CA ASN A 81 -14.82 4.62 2.72
C ASN A 81 -13.86 3.49 3.08
N VAL A 82 -12.55 3.77 3.04
CA VAL A 82 -11.53 2.86 3.57
C VAL A 82 -11.14 3.25 5.00
N ASN A 83 -10.85 2.27 5.87
CA ASN A 83 -10.45 2.56 7.25
C ASN A 83 -8.92 2.63 7.39
N GLN A 84 -8.22 1.57 6.99
CA GLN A 84 -6.80 1.38 7.29
C GLN A 84 -6.05 0.42 6.34
N ARG A 85 -4.72 0.32 6.55
CA ARG A 85 -3.81 -0.65 5.89
C ARG A 85 -3.64 -0.44 4.38
N MET A 86 -3.16 0.73 3.96
CA MET A 86 -2.94 1.07 2.55
C MET A 86 -1.47 1.46 2.23
N PRO A 87 -0.47 0.59 2.47
CA PRO A 87 -0.56 -0.74 3.08
C PRO A 87 -0.24 -0.75 4.58
N ARG A 88 -0.46 -1.89 5.25
CA ARG A 88 0.21 -2.21 6.53
C ARG A 88 1.32 -3.22 6.30
N ILE A 89 2.56 -2.86 6.65
CA ILE A 89 3.76 -3.66 6.35
C ILE A 89 4.40 -4.26 7.61
N ARG A 90 4.90 -5.48 7.49
CA ARG A 90 5.81 -6.12 8.46
C ARG A 90 7.12 -6.51 7.79
N HIS A 91 8.23 -6.26 8.49
CA HIS A 91 9.61 -6.65 8.14
C HIS A 91 10.19 -6.09 6.82
N GLY A 92 9.51 -6.32 5.70
CA GLY A 92 10.02 -6.10 4.35
C GLY A 92 9.98 -4.65 3.87
N TYR A 93 9.94 -4.52 2.55
CA TYR A 93 10.03 -3.25 1.83
C TYR A 93 8.76 -2.96 1.01
N ALA A 94 8.28 -1.73 1.09
CA ALA A 94 7.25 -1.21 0.19
C ALA A 94 7.70 0.12 -0.46
N HIS A 95 7.58 0.19 -1.79
CA HIS A 95 7.58 1.45 -2.52
C HIS A 95 6.13 1.84 -2.83
N VAL A 96 5.66 2.90 -2.20
CA VAL A 96 4.31 3.44 -2.34
C VAL A 96 4.41 4.72 -3.15
N VAL A 97 3.97 4.69 -4.41
CA VAL A 97 4.27 5.75 -5.38
C VAL A 97 3.08 6.18 -6.22
N ASN A 98 2.85 7.49 -6.32
CA ASN A 98 1.78 8.10 -7.12
C ASN A 98 0.38 7.48 -6.93
N ASN A 99 0.05 7.04 -5.71
CA ASN A 99 -1.30 6.59 -5.37
C ASN A 99 -2.16 7.77 -4.90
N PHE A 100 -3.46 7.66 -5.14
CA PHE A 100 -4.45 8.61 -4.67
C PHE A 100 -5.16 8.08 -3.42
N TYR A 101 -5.03 8.80 -2.30
CA TYR A 101 -5.71 8.50 -1.04
C TYR A 101 -6.79 9.54 -0.78
N ASP A 102 -8.05 9.11 -0.94
CA ASP A 102 -9.25 9.93 -0.80
C ASP A 102 -9.95 9.62 0.52
N GLY A 103 -9.27 9.99 1.61
CA GLY A 103 -9.75 9.75 2.97
C GLY A 103 -9.39 8.38 3.55
N TRP A 104 -9.18 8.38 4.86
CA TRP A 104 -9.08 7.18 5.70
C TRP A 104 -9.60 7.52 7.10
N ARG A 105 -10.10 6.52 7.82
CA ARG A 105 -10.66 6.72 9.17
C ARG A 105 -9.59 6.58 10.27
N GLU A 106 -8.68 5.62 10.18
CA GLU A 106 -7.64 5.41 11.20
C GLU A 106 -6.22 5.85 10.76
N TYR A 107 -5.71 5.31 9.65
CA TYR A 107 -4.41 5.68 9.05
C TYR A 107 -4.32 5.15 7.62
N ALA A 108 -3.50 5.77 6.77
CA ALA A 108 -3.21 5.23 5.44
C ALA A 108 -2.11 4.15 5.50
N ILE A 109 -0.89 4.52 5.84
CA ILE A 109 0.29 3.64 5.81
C ILE A 109 0.66 3.20 7.22
N GLY A 110 0.69 1.90 7.45
CA GLY A 110 0.95 1.30 8.77
C GLY A 110 2.11 0.33 8.77
N GLY A 111 2.57 -0.05 9.96
CA GLY A 111 3.46 -1.20 10.06
C GLY A 111 3.79 -1.65 11.47
N SER A 112 4.45 -2.81 11.57
CA SER A 112 5.10 -3.39 12.75
C SER A 112 6.40 -4.07 12.33
N MET A 113 7.29 -4.38 13.28
CA MET A 113 8.55 -5.11 13.02
C MET A 113 9.54 -4.41 12.07
N GLY A 114 9.58 -3.07 12.08
CA GLY A 114 10.62 -2.28 11.39
C GLY A 114 10.63 -2.39 9.86
N PRO A 115 9.50 -2.21 9.16
CA PRO A 115 9.50 -2.24 7.71
C PRO A 115 10.17 -0.99 7.13
N THR A 116 10.67 -1.11 5.91
CA THR A 116 11.18 0.03 5.14
C THR A 116 10.12 0.49 4.13
N VAL A 117 9.75 1.77 4.20
CA VAL A 117 8.73 2.37 3.33
C VAL A 117 9.30 3.58 2.61
N LYS A 118 9.25 3.53 1.28
CA LYS A 118 9.43 4.70 0.43
C LYS A 118 8.06 5.19 -0.01
N SER A 119 7.64 6.35 0.48
CA SER A 119 6.47 7.08 -0.02
C SER A 119 6.95 8.15 -1.01
N GLN A 120 6.39 8.17 -2.22
CA GLN A 120 6.87 9.07 -3.28
C GLN A 120 5.75 9.57 -4.20
N GLY A 121 5.57 10.89 -4.29
CA GLY A 121 4.64 11.49 -5.25
C GLY A 121 3.17 11.14 -5.05
N ASN A 122 2.75 10.63 -3.90
CA ASN A 122 1.37 10.30 -3.60
C ASN A 122 0.56 11.56 -3.26
N LEU A 123 -0.76 11.48 -3.42
CA LEU A 123 -1.70 12.50 -2.96
C LEU A 123 -2.50 11.97 -1.77
N PHE A 124 -2.33 12.60 -0.60
CA PHE A 124 -3.05 12.25 0.62
C PHE A 124 -4.05 13.33 1.00
N ILE A 125 -5.34 12.99 1.00
CA ILE A 125 -6.41 13.85 1.50
C ILE A 125 -6.99 13.19 2.75
N ALA A 126 -6.78 13.78 3.92
CA ALA A 126 -7.35 13.23 5.15
C ALA A 126 -8.88 13.38 5.17
N SER A 127 -9.60 12.43 5.80
CA SER A 127 -11.06 12.54 5.96
C SER A 127 -11.44 13.64 6.97
N THR A 128 -10.71 13.73 8.08
CA THR A 128 -10.91 14.74 9.12
C THR A 128 -9.56 15.15 9.72
N ALA A 129 -9.53 16.24 10.48
CA ALA A 129 -8.35 16.65 11.24
C ALA A 129 -7.92 15.58 12.28
N GLU A 130 -8.87 14.81 12.81
CA GLU A 130 -8.60 13.73 13.78
C GLU A 130 -7.91 12.52 13.13
N SER A 131 -8.23 12.22 11.86
CA SER A 131 -7.59 11.16 11.09
C SER A 131 -6.43 11.64 10.21
N ALA A 132 -5.91 12.85 10.45
CA ALA A 132 -4.87 13.47 9.61
C ALA A 132 -3.53 12.71 9.52
N ASN A 133 -3.22 11.83 10.48
CA ASN A 133 -1.97 11.08 10.44
C ASN A 133 -2.02 10.01 9.32
N VAL A 134 -1.19 10.21 8.29
CA VAL A 134 -0.99 9.22 7.21
C VAL A 134 -0.36 7.94 7.77
N THR A 135 0.57 8.10 8.71
CA THR A 135 1.46 7.03 9.18
C THR A 135 1.09 6.52 10.58
N ARG A 136 1.01 5.20 10.77
CA ARG A 136 0.85 4.58 12.09
C ARG A 136 1.83 3.43 12.34
N ARG A 137 2.67 3.58 13.38
CA ARG A 137 3.54 2.52 13.89
C ARG A 137 2.78 1.75 14.96
N MET A 138 2.59 0.45 14.77
CA MET A 138 1.90 -0.40 15.73
C MET A 138 2.81 -0.69 16.94
N PRO A 139 2.26 -0.76 18.17
CA PRO A 139 3.01 -1.19 19.34
C PRO A 139 3.61 -2.58 19.11
N VAL A 140 4.90 -2.74 19.40
CA VAL A 140 5.68 -3.96 19.16
C VAL A 140 6.48 -4.35 20.39
N GLY A 141 5.85 -4.33 21.58
CA GLY A 141 6.44 -4.78 22.85
C GLY A 141 7.93 -4.43 23.05
N HIS A 142 8.71 -5.38 23.59
CA HIS A 142 10.18 -5.30 23.64
C HIS A 142 10.87 -5.69 22.32
N ALA A 143 10.11 -6.21 21.35
CA ALA A 143 10.58 -6.61 20.03
C ALA A 143 10.52 -5.47 19.01
N ALA A 144 10.50 -4.22 19.49
CA ALA A 144 10.48 -3.06 18.63
C ALA A 144 11.71 -3.10 17.72
N GLY A 145 11.49 -3.39 16.44
CA GLY A 145 12.51 -3.16 15.42
C GLY A 145 13.01 -1.74 15.62
N LYS A 146 14.30 -1.57 15.90
CA LYS A 146 14.88 -0.25 16.17
C LYS A 146 15.12 0.53 14.86
N ASP A 147 14.98 -0.16 13.73
CA ASP A 147 15.38 0.29 12.40
C ASP A 147 14.16 0.49 11.49
N TRP A 148 13.29 1.43 11.85
CA TRP A 148 12.18 1.84 10.97
C TRP A 148 12.69 2.90 10.00
N HIS A 149 12.44 2.71 8.72
CA HIS A 149 12.87 3.64 7.67
C HIS A 149 11.68 4.05 6.82
N TRP A 150 11.00 5.13 7.20
CA TRP A 150 9.82 5.64 6.49
C TRP A 150 10.14 7.02 5.95
N HIS A 151 10.20 7.14 4.64
CA HIS A 151 10.63 8.36 3.98
C HIS A 151 9.64 8.76 2.90
N SER A 152 9.12 9.98 3.02
CA SER A 152 8.25 10.65 2.06
C SER A 152 9.07 11.58 1.17
N SER A 153 8.75 11.63 -0.13
CA SER A 153 9.35 12.62 -1.03
C SER A 153 8.39 13.02 -2.14
N GLY A 154 8.13 14.31 -2.29
CA GLY A 154 7.24 14.82 -3.33
C GLY A 154 5.77 14.43 -3.16
N ASP A 155 5.39 13.89 -2.00
CA ASP A 155 3.98 13.66 -1.66
C ASP A 155 3.27 14.99 -1.43
N SER A 156 1.98 15.07 -1.77
CA SER A 156 1.09 16.18 -1.45
C SER A 156 0.15 15.80 -0.32
N PHE A 157 -0.10 16.73 0.59
CA PHE A 157 -0.93 16.54 1.77
C PHE A 157 -2.01 17.62 1.83
N GLU A 158 -3.27 17.20 1.76
CA GLU A 158 -4.44 18.06 1.82
C GLU A 158 -5.28 17.75 3.07
N ASN A 159 -6.13 18.69 3.46
CA ASN A 159 -7.02 18.59 4.62
C ASN A 159 -6.29 18.24 5.94
N GLY A 160 -5.08 18.78 6.13
CA GLY A 160 -4.27 18.58 7.34
C GLY A 160 -3.49 17.27 7.38
N ALA A 161 -3.52 16.45 6.32
CA ALA A 161 -2.76 15.20 6.26
C ALA A 161 -1.28 15.40 6.62
N VAL A 162 -0.70 14.46 7.37
CA VAL A 162 0.71 14.55 7.78
C VAL A 162 1.39 13.19 7.76
N PHE A 163 2.60 13.15 7.18
CA PHE A 163 3.45 11.96 7.16
C PHE A 163 4.59 12.10 8.19
N LYS A 164 4.64 11.22 9.18
CA LYS A 164 5.73 11.21 10.18
C LYS A 164 6.86 10.30 9.71
N GLN A 165 7.90 10.92 9.16
CA GLN A 165 9.10 10.19 8.73
C GLN A 165 9.89 9.63 9.91
N THR A 166 10.66 8.56 9.67
CA THR A 166 11.56 7.97 10.66
C THR A 166 12.73 7.27 9.98
N GLY A 167 13.87 7.19 10.67
CA GLY A 167 15.09 6.57 10.16
C GLY A 167 15.74 7.36 9.01
N SER A 168 16.59 6.67 8.27
CA SER A 168 17.35 7.23 7.14
C SER A 168 16.51 7.38 5.87
N LYS A 169 17.05 8.15 4.92
CA LYS A 169 16.51 8.28 3.56
C LYS A 169 16.41 6.91 2.88
N VAL A 170 15.23 6.60 2.35
CA VAL A 170 14.96 5.37 1.59
C VAL A 170 15.01 5.68 0.09
N ARG A 171 15.63 4.78 -0.69
CA ARG A 171 15.63 4.83 -2.16
C ARG A 171 14.68 3.75 -2.73
N PRO A 172 14.14 3.94 -3.95
CA PRO A 172 13.49 2.86 -4.68
C PRO A 172 14.40 1.64 -4.78
N ASN A 173 13.88 0.45 -4.46
CA ASN A 173 14.63 -0.81 -4.49
C ASN A 173 14.42 -1.54 -5.82
N TYR A 174 14.93 -0.94 -6.90
CA TYR A 174 14.77 -1.42 -8.27
C TYR A 174 16.10 -1.66 -8.96
N ASN A 175 16.13 -2.69 -9.81
CA ASN A 175 17.14 -2.76 -10.87
C ASN A 175 16.75 -1.86 -12.06
N LYS A 176 17.65 -1.70 -13.03
CA LYS A 176 17.45 -0.83 -14.21
C LYS A 176 16.21 -1.19 -15.06
N HIS A 177 15.76 -2.44 -15.04
CA HIS A 177 14.59 -2.91 -15.79
C HIS A 177 13.28 -2.73 -15.01
N GLN A 178 13.36 -2.53 -13.70
CA GLN A 178 12.21 -2.30 -12.82
C GLN A 178 11.97 -0.81 -12.55
N ALA A 179 12.92 0.05 -12.90
CA ALA A 179 12.84 1.48 -12.62
C ALA A 179 11.79 2.16 -13.52
N PHE A 180 10.97 3.00 -12.90
CA PHE A 180 10.01 3.88 -13.58
C PHE A 180 10.04 5.25 -12.89
N PRO A 181 9.71 6.34 -13.61
CA PRO A 181 9.68 7.67 -13.02
C PRO A 181 8.49 7.80 -12.08
N ALA A 182 8.73 8.38 -10.90
CA ALA A 182 7.65 8.95 -10.10
C ALA A 182 7.35 10.36 -10.60
N VAL A 183 6.08 10.67 -10.80
CA VAL A 183 5.65 12.00 -11.26
C VAL A 183 5.23 12.90 -10.09
N SER A 184 4.89 14.15 -10.40
CA SER A 184 4.40 15.11 -9.40
C SER A 184 3.09 14.65 -8.76
N ALA A 185 2.92 14.85 -7.46
CA ALA A 185 1.66 14.58 -6.77
C ALA A 185 0.47 15.36 -7.35
N SER A 186 0.70 16.47 -8.05
CA SER A 186 -0.35 17.22 -8.76
C SER A 186 -0.99 16.44 -9.91
N GLU A 187 -0.29 15.45 -10.48
CA GLU A 187 -0.77 14.65 -11.61
C GLU A 187 -1.52 13.38 -11.16
N VAL A 188 -1.45 13.03 -9.87
CA VAL A 188 -1.98 11.78 -9.31
C VAL A 188 -3.47 11.59 -9.63
N ARG A 189 -4.29 12.65 -9.52
CA ARG A 189 -5.73 12.54 -9.84
C ARG A 189 -5.97 12.10 -11.29
N SER A 190 -5.13 12.57 -12.22
CA SER A 190 -5.19 12.21 -13.63
C SER A 190 -4.64 10.80 -13.88
N LEU A 191 -3.52 10.46 -13.23
CA LEU A 191 -2.91 9.12 -13.33
C LEU A 191 -3.82 8.01 -12.82
N THR A 192 -4.57 8.25 -11.74
CA THR A 192 -5.42 7.23 -11.11
C THR A 192 -6.88 7.34 -11.55
N LYS A 193 -7.20 8.13 -12.58
CA LYS A 193 -8.59 8.37 -13.02
C LYS A 193 -9.27 7.10 -13.53
N ASP A 194 -8.47 6.20 -14.12
CA ASP A 194 -8.92 4.94 -14.71
C ASP A 194 -8.67 3.73 -13.78
N ALA A 195 -8.28 3.98 -12.52
CA ALA A 195 -8.06 2.91 -11.54
C ALA A 195 -9.33 2.07 -11.32
N GLY A 196 -9.16 0.76 -11.20
CA GLY A 196 -10.23 -0.22 -11.10
C GLY A 196 -10.39 -1.08 -12.35
N ALA A 197 -11.39 -1.94 -12.36
CA ALA A 197 -11.69 -2.81 -13.50
C ALA A 197 -11.96 -2.01 -14.77
N LEU A 198 -11.18 -2.31 -15.82
CA LEU A 198 -11.37 -1.71 -17.14
C LEU A 198 -12.73 -2.11 -17.71
N ARG A 199 -13.45 -1.14 -18.28
CA ARG A 199 -14.72 -1.40 -18.96
C ARG A 199 -14.44 -1.72 -20.42
N CYS A 200 -14.52 -2.99 -20.77
CA CYS A 200 -14.47 -3.43 -22.16
C CYS A 200 -15.87 -3.42 -22.78
N SER A 201 -15.99 -2.85 -23.98
CA SER A 201 -17.16 -3.04 -24.83
C SER A 201 -16.78 -3.96 -25.98
N ALA A 202 -17.72 -4.75 -26.51
CA ALA A 202 -17.47 -5.75 -27.55
C ALA A 202 -16.84 -5.21 -28.86
N ARG A 203 -16.72 -3.88 -29.01
CA ARG A 203 -16.13 -3.22 -30.18
C ARG A 203 -14.91 -2.34 -29.85
N ALA A 204 -14.48 -2.30 -28.59
CA ALA A 204 -13.28 -1.56 -28.19
C ALA A 204 -12.15 -2.56 -27.88
N ALA A 205 -10.94 -2.23 -28.32
CA ALA A 205 -9.76 -2.96 -27.88
C ALA A 205 -9.53 -2.67 -26.39
N CYS A 206 -9.35 -3.76 -25.65
CA CYS A 206 -8.69 -3.83 -24.37
C CYS A 206 -7.45 -4.71 -24.59
#